data_AF-A0A0D2JLF4-F1
#
_entry.id   AF-A0A0D2JLF4-F1
#
_cell.length_a   1.000
_cell.length_b   1.000
_cell.length_c   1.000
_cell.angle_alpha   90.00
_cell.angle_beta   90.00
_cell.angle_gamma   90.00
#
_symmetry.space_group_name_H-M   'P 1'
#
loop_
_entity.id
_entity.type
_entity.pdbx_description
1 polymer ?
#
loop_
_entity_poly.entity_id
_entity_poly.type
_entity_poly.pdbx_seq_one_letter_code
_entity_poly.pdbx_strand_id
1 'polypeptide(L)'
;MNRFLLLLVVVYPAMAMQKEYQLTKALSFHKAVVRSRESLGMIELLKNENNFYVIKDGSIKLINKYDIDPLLKNMNEEKLQKYFEQNGYIQVDQLSNQDYVLKAKSRILGGGLGGATAGMYIGKWGTYIIGHGAIVVASALTGPGFLATFASLEAQFLPVIEAASNTAAVGMGIAVAVATGPV
;
A
#
# COMPACT_ATOMS: atom_id res chain seq x y z
N MET A 1 -31.75 -14.40 54.42
CA MET A 1 -30.96 -14.72 53.20
C MET A 1 -30.97 -13.50 52.30
N ASN A 2 -29.80 -12.87 52.12
CA ASN A 2 -29.65 -11.56 51.48
C ASN A 2 -30.01 -11.60 50.00
N ARG A 3 -31.16 -11.02 49.62
CA ARG A 3 -31.60 -10.84 48.22
C ARG A 3 -30.58 -10.07 47.36
N PHE A 4 -29.71 -9.29 48.00
CA PHE A 4 -28.62 -8.56 47.36
C PHE A 4 -27.52 -9.46 46.75
N LEU A 5 -27.23 -10.61 47.36
CA LEU A 5 -26.18 -11.52 46.87
C LEU A 5 -26.62 -12.28 45.60
N LEU A 6 -27.92 -12.55 45.47
CA LEU A 6 -28.50 -13.26 44.32
C LEU A 6 -28.53 -12.40 43.05
N LEU A 7 -28.67 -11.07 43.19
CA LEU A 7 -28.63 -10.12 42.07
C LEU A 7 -27.22 -10.00 41.46
N LEU A 8 -26.16 -10.02 42.28
CA LEU A 8 -24.77 -9.95 41.82
C LEU A 8 -24.35 -11.20 41.03
N VAL A 9 -24.83 -12.39 41.40
CA VAL A 9 -24.48 -13.66 40.74
C VAL A 9 -25.10 -13.78 39.33
N VAL A 10 -26.24 -13.13 39.06
CA VAL A 10 -26.91 -13.20 37.76
C VAL A 10 -26.46 -12.08 36.80
N VAL A 11 -26.13 -10.89 37.33
CA VAL A 11 -25.74 -9.74 36.48
C VAL A 11 -24.33 -9.88 35.92
N TYR A 12 -23.40 -10.49 36.65
CA TYR A 12 -22.02 -10.69 36.20
C TYR A 12 -21.89 -11.58 34.94
N PRO A 13 -22.51 -12.78 34.88
CA PRO A 13 -22.44 -13.61 33.68
C PRO A 13 -23.18 -12.99 32.49
N ALA A 14 -24.26 -12.23 32.72
CA ALA A 14 -24.99 -11.55 31.65
C ALA A 14 -24.13 -10.46 30.97
N MET A 15 -23.36 -9.68 31.74
CA MET A 15 -22.45 -8.68 31.17
C MET A 15 -21.24 -9.32 30.45
N ALA A 16 -20.71 -10.42 30.96
CA ALA A 16 -19.66 -11.18 30.30
C ALA A 16 -20.14 -11.73 28.93
N MET A 17 -21.34 -12.32 28.91
CA MET A 17 -21.97 -12.86 27.70
C MET A 17 -22.30 -11.78 26.67
N GLN A 18 -22.75 -10.60 27.09
CA GLN A 18 -23.03 -9.49 26.16
C GLN A 18 -21.75 -8.97 25.49
N LYS A 19 -20.62 -8.94 26.21
CA LYS A 19 -19.33 -8.53 25.66
C LYS A 19 -18.81 -9.53 24.63
N GLU A 20 -19.01 -10.83 24.90
CA GLU A 20 -18.70 -11.93 23.98
C GLU A 20 -19.58 -11.90 22.73
N TYR A 21 -20.88 -11.61 22.87
CA TYR A 21 -21.81 -11.49 21.74
C TYR A 21 -21.45 -10.35 20.77
N GLN A 22 -21.01 -9.20 21.30
CA GLN A 22 -20.56 -8.08 20.46
C GLN A 22 -19.25 -8.39 19.73
N LEU A 23 -18.41 -9.28 20.28
CA LEU A 23 -17.21 -9.78 19.61
C LEU A 23 -17.56 -10.79 18.50
N THR A 24 -18.62 -11.59 18.64
CA THR A 24 -19.03 -12.53 17.58
C THR A 24 -19.53 -11.89 16.30
N LYS A 25 -19.94 -10.61 16.32
CA LYS A 25 -20.25 -9.85 15.08
C LYS A 25 -19.03 -9.20 14.44
N ALA A 26 -17.85 -9.28 15.06
CA ALA A 26 -16.65 -8.67 14.52
C ALA A 26 -16.10 -9.48 13.34
N LEU A 27 -15.69 -8.77 12.29
CA LEU A 27 -14.96 -9.38 11.19
C LEU A 27 -13.58 -9.80 11.70
N SER A 28 -13.32 -11.12 11.71
CA SER A 28 -12.01 -11.68 12.01
C SER A 28 -11.17 -11.76 10.74
N PHE A 29 -9.97 -11.19 10.77
CA PHE A 29 -9.04 -11.29 9.65
C PHE A 29 -8.14 -12.51 9.82
N HIS A 30 -8.16 -13.40 8.82
CA HIS A 30 -7.20 -14.51 8.76
C HIS A 30 -5.77 -14.01 8.58
N LYS A 31 -4.80 -14.80 9.06
CA LYS A 31 -3.35 -14.53 9.04
C LYS A 31 -2.79 -14.09 7.67
N ALA A 32 -3.41 -14.50 6.56
CA ALA A 32 -2.96 -14.09 5.22
C ALA A 32 -3.09 -12.58 4.95
N VAL A 33 -4.03 -11.92 5.64
CA VAL A 33 -4.43 -10.52 5.41
C VAL A 33 -3.75 -9.57 6.40
N VAL A 34 -3.33 -10.09 7.56
CA VAL A 34 -2.65 -9.35 8.62
C VAL A 34 -1.18 -9.74 8.62
N ARG A 35 -0.30 -8.80 8.23
CA ARG A 35 1.15 -9.00 8.37
C ARG A 35 1.62 -8.37 9.68
N SER A 36 2.10 -9.21 10.57
CA SER A 36 2.86 -8.79 11.75
C SER A 36 4.35 -8.97 11.49
N ARG A 37 5.19 -8.24 12.23
CA ARG A 37 6.60 -8.63 12.35
C ARG A 37 6.67 -10.00 13.00
N GLU A 38 7.58 -10.87 12.53
CA GLU A 38 7.74 -12.24 13.05
C GLU A 38 7.88 -12.27 14.59
N SER A 39 8.47 -11.23 15.17
CA SER A 39 8.65 -11.07 16.61
C SER A 39 7.35 -10.89 17.42
N LEU A 40 6.21 -10.63 16.77
CA LEU A 40 4.94 -10.39 17.47
C LEU A 40 4.16 -11.67 17.77
N GLY A 41 4.54 -12.81 17.18
CA GLY A 41 3.83 -14.07 17.33
C GLY A 41 2.48 -14.07 16.60
N MET A 42 1.57 -14.94 17.04
CA MET A 42 0.22 -15.04 16.50
C MET A 42 -0.62 -13.89 17.07
N ILE A 43 -1.07 -13.01 16.19
CA ILE A 43 -2.01 -11.93 16.52
C ILE A 43 -3.24 -12.07 15.64
N GLU A 44 -4.41 -11.78 16.21
CA GLU A 44 -5.65 -11.68 15.46
C GLU A 44 -6.09 -10.22 15.46
N LEU A 45 -6.56 -9.74 14.31
CA LEU A 45 -7.12 -8.42 14.17
C LEU A 45 -8.64 -8.57 14.04
N LEU A 46 -9.38 -7.82 14.84
CA LEU A 46 -10.83 -7.74 14.76
C LEU A 46 -11.24 -6.33 14.36
N LYS A 47 -12.30 -6.21 13.56
CA LYS A 47 -12.97 -4.94 13.28
C LYS A 47 -14.43 -5.00 13.71
N ASN A 48 -14.87 -3.97 14.43
CA ASN A 48 -16.28 -3.74 14.74
C ASN A 48 -16.61 -2.30 14.35
N GLU A 49 -17.60 -2.08 13.47
CA GLU A 49 -18.10 -0.79 12.97
C GLU A 49 -17.01 0.28 12.78
N ASN A 50 -16.62 0.97 13.86
CA ASN A 50 -15.68 2.09 13.87
C ASN A 50 -14.33 1.85 14.57
N ASN A 51 -14.08 0.66 15.11
CA ASN A 51 -12.93 0.35 15.95
C ASN A 51 -12.21 -0.92 15.49
N PHE A 52 -10.91 -0.95 15.75
CA PHE A 52 -10.06 -2.12 15.54
C PHE A 52 -9.51 -2.61 16.88
N TYR A 53 -9.42 -3.94 17.02
CA TYR A 53 -8.90 -4.59 18.21
C TYR A 53 -7.83 -5.60 17.81
N VAL A 54 -6.77 -5.70 18.60
CA VAL A 54 -5.79 -6.79 18.50
C VAL A 54 -6.08 -7.79 19.60
N ILE A 55 -6.17 -9.07 19.24
CA ILE A 55 -6.12 -10.17 20.19
C ILE A 55 -4.70 -10.74 20.16
N LYS A 56 -4.03 -10.73 21.31
CA LYS A 56 -2.72 -11.34 21.51
C LYS A 56 -2.68 -12.02 22.87
N ASP A 57 -2.28 -13.30 22.88
CA ASP A 57 -2.16 -14.10 24.10
C ASP A 57 -3.46 -14.10 24.96
N GLY A 58 -4.62 -14.15 24.28
CA GLY A 58 -5.94 -14.09 24.92
C GLY A 58 -6.37 -12.70 25.41
N SER A 59 -5.49 -11.70 25.35
CA SER A 59 -5.81 -10.32 25.71
C SER A 59 -6.36 -9.55 24.50
N ILE A 60 -7.44 -8.80 24.71
CA ILE A 60 -8.05 -7.94 23.68
C ILE A 60 -7.66 -6.50 23.96
N LYS A 61 -6.98 -5.85 23.02
CA LYS A 61 -6.58 -4.44 23.12
C LYS A 61 -7.22 -3.60 22.03
N LEU A 62 -7.92 -2.54 22.42
CA LEU A 62 -8.44 -1.52 21.51
C LEU A 62 -7.28 -0.71 20.92
N ILE A 63 -7.30 -0.49 19.62
CA ILE A 63 -6.35 0.37 18.92
C ILE A 63 -6.93 1.79 18.88
N ASN A 64 -6.14 2.78 19.32
CA ASN A 64 -6.61 4.16 19.30
C ASN A 64 -6.84 4.65 17.86
N LYS A 65 -7.86 5.49 17.66
CA LYS A 65 -8.17 6.01 16.33
C LYS A 65 -7.03 6.81 15.69
N TYR A 66 -6.13 7.41 16.46
CA TYR A 66 -4.97 8.12 15.92
C TYR A 66 -3.84 7.18 15.48
N ASP A 67 -3.78 5.95 16.00
CA ASP A 67 -2.82 4.90 15.65
C ASP A 67 -3.28 4.04 14.46
N ILE A 68 -4.41 4.37 13.85
CA ILE A 68 -4.94 3.70 12.66
C ILE A 68 -4.61 4.55 11.43
N ASP A 69 -4.17 3.91 10.35
CA ASP A 69 -4.00 4.56 9.05
C ASP A 69 -5.29 5.29 8.62
N PRO A 70 -5.24 6.57 8.20
CA PRO A 70 -6.41 7.31 7.72
C PRO A 70 -7.24 6.58 6.67
N LEU A 71 -6.59 5.77 5.80
CA LEU A 71 -7.27 4.98 4.79
C LEU A 71 -8.20 3.92 5.40
N LEU A 72 -7.76 3.25 6.48
CA LEU A 72 -8.51 2.18 7.15
C LEU A 72 -9.66 2.72 8.02
N LYS A 73 -9.53 3.93 8.59
CA LYS A 73 -10.52 4.51 9.51
C LYS A 73 -11.93 4.58 8.91
N ASN A 74 -12.01 4.86 7.61
CA ASN A 74 -13.27 5.13 6.91
C ASN A 74 -13.73 3.95 6.04
N MET A 75 -13.09 2.78 6.15
CA MET A 75 -13.50 1.59 5.42
C MET A 75 -14.56 0.81 6.20
N ASN A 76 -15.71 0.60 5.57
CA ASN A 76 -16.65 -0.43 6.00
C ASN A 76 -16.11 -1.82 5.59
N GLU A 77 -16.81 -2.88 6.01
CA GLU A 77 -16.38 -4.26 5.75
C GLU A 77 -16.25 -4.57 4.25
N GLU A 78 -17.20 -4.11 3.43
CA GLU A 78 -17.16 -4.29 1.97
C GLU A 78 -15.94 -3.63 1.32
N LYS A 79 -15.64 -2.37 1.68
CA LYS A 79 -14.45 -1.67 1.16
C LYS A 79 -13.17 -2.34 1.62
N LEU A 80 -13.15 -2.86 2.84
CA LEU A 80 -11.99 -3.54 3.39
C LEU A 80 -11.75 -4.90 2.70
N GLN A 81 -12.82 -5.64 2.41
CA GLN A 81 -12.74 -6.86 1.61
C GLN A 81 -12.21 -6.56 0.21
N LYS A 82 -12.77 -5.57 -0.50
CA LYS A 82 -12.27 -5.14 -1.82
C LYS A 82 -10.81 -4.71 -1.76
N TYR A 83 -10.41 -4.00 -0.70
CA TYR A 83 -9.03 -3.62 -0.48
C TYR A 83 -8.10 -4.84 -0.43
N PHE A 84 -8.49 -5.91 0.25
CA PHE A 84 -7.72 -7.15 0.30
C PHE A 84 -7.72 -7.93 -1.02
N GLU A 85 -8.86 -7.97 -1.72
CA GLU A 85 -8.95 -8.55 -3.07
C GLU A 85 -8.02 -7.84 -4.07
N GLN A 86 -7.76 -6.54 -3.85
CA GLN A 86 -6.83 -5.73 -4.64
C GLN A 86 -5.38 -5.78 -4.12
N ASN A 87 -4.98 -6.89 -3.50
CA ASN A 87 -3.64 -7.11 -2.92
C ASN A 87 -3.29 -6.16 -1.76
N GLY A 88 -4.28 -5.52 -1.15
CA GLY A 88 -4.14 -4.82 0.14
C GLY A 88 -3.84 -5.80 1.27
N TYR A 89 -3.16 -5.32 2.30
CA TYR A 89 -2.97 -6.00 3.57
C TYR A 89 -2.81 -4.96 4.69
N ILE A 90 -3.09 -5.36 5.92
CA ILE A 90 -2.87 -4.51 7.10
C ILE A 90 -1.58 -4.94 7.75
N GLN A 91 -0.66 -4.00 7.93
CA GLN A 91 0.53 -4.19 8.77
C GLN A 91 0.21 -3.76 10.20
N VAL A 92 0.48 -4.65 11.16
CA VAL A 92 0.36 -4.35 12.59
C VAL A 92 1.76 -4.24 13.18
N ASP A 93 2.09 -3.05 13.69
CA ASP A 93 3.33 -2.80 14.44
C ASP A 93 3.00 -2.60 15.93
N GLN A 94 3.81 -3.16 16.83
CA GLN A 94 3.71 -2.88 18.27
C GLN A 94 4.70 -1.77 18.65
N LEU A 95 4.22 -0.77 19.39
CA LEU A 95 5.00 0.33 19.95
C LEU A 95 5.69 -0.10 21.25
N SER A 96 6.67 0.68 21.71
CA SER A 96 7.42 0.41 22.94
C SER A 96 6.56 0.44 24.21
N ASN A 97 5.46 1.18 24.19
CA ASN A 97 4.46 1.24 25.26
C ASN A 97 3.41 0.10 25.17
N GLN A 98 3.67 -0.92 24.35
CA GLN A 98 2.78 -2.05 24.05
C GLN A 98 1.48 -1.69 23.32
N ASP A 99 1.30 -0.44 22.87
CA ASP A 99 0.20 -0.10 21.95
C ASP A 99 0.48 -0.64 20.54
N TYR A 100 -0.55 -0.64 19.70
CA TYR A 100 -0.46 -1.15 18.33
C TYR A 100 -0.80 -0.04 17.34
N VAL A 101 -0.12 -0.05 16.20
CA VAL A 101 -0.38 0.85 15.07
C VAL A 101 -0.78 0.00 13.87
N LEU A 102 -1.86 0.41 13.18
CA LEU A 102 -2.29 -0.20 11.93
C LEU A 102 -1.85 0.67 10.76
N LYS A 103 -1.16 0.05 9.80
CA LYS A 103 -0.78 0.70 8.54
C LYS A 103 -1.42 -0.03 7.38
N ALA A 104 -2.08 0.71 6.49
CA ALA A 104 -2.56 0.15 5.24
C ALA A 104 -1.36 -0.04 4.31
N LYS A 105 -1.19 -1.24 3.76
CA LYS A 105 -0.15 -1.53 2.78
C LYS A 105 -0.77 -2.25 1.60
N SER A 106 -0.46 -1.82 0.39
CA SER A 106 -0.83 -2.56 -0.82
C SER A 106 0.40 -3.22 -1.38
N ARG A 107 0.27 -4.49 -1.81
CA ARG A 107 1.21 -5.07 -2.77
C ARG A 107 0.73 -4.62 -4.14
N ILE A 108 1.12 -3.40 -4.49
CA ILE A 108 0.99 -2.96 -5.86
C ILE A 108 1.86 -3.94 -6.68
N LEU A 109 1.46 -4.30 -7.90
CA LEU A 109 2.32 -5.06 -8.84
C LEU A 109 3.66 -4.38 -9.16
N GLY A 110 3.89 -3.22 -8.55
CA GLY A 110 5.20 -2.63 -8.53
C GLY A 110 6.14 -3.50 -7.71
N GLY A 111 7.15 -3.97 -8.43
CA GLY A 111 8.48 -4.28 -7.92
C GLY A 111 8.99 -5.67 -8.25
N GLY A 112 8.08 -6.47 -8.83
CA GLY A 112 8.41 -7.44 -9.86
C GLY A 112 8.39 -6.83 -11.26
N LEU A 113 8.13 -7.69 -12.26
CA LEU A 113 8.11 -7.36 -13.69
C LEU A 113 7.21 -6.17 -14.04
N GLY A 114 6.11 -5.95 -13.30
CA GLY A 114 5.18 -4.84 -13.53
C GLY A 114 5.82 -3.48 -13.28
N GLY A 115 6.45 -3.29 -12.11
CA GLY A 115 7.21 -2.09 -11.78
C GLY A 115 8.39 -1.86 -12.74
N ALA A 116 9.11 -2.94 -13.09
CA ALA A 116 10.20 -2.86 -14.06
C ALA A 116 9.73 -2.40 -15.44
N THR A 117 8.61 -2.94 -15.92
CA THR A 117 8.02 -2.59 -17.21
C THR A 117 7.55 -1.14 -17.22
N ALA A 118 6.87 -0.68 -16.16
CA ALA A 118 6.44 0.70 -16.03
C ALA A 118 7.64 1.67 -16.02
N GLY A 119 8.66 1.37 -15.20
CA GLY A 119 9.89 2.16 -15.14
C GLY A 119 10.63 2.18 -16.49
N MET A 120 10.68 1.06 -17.19
CA MET A 120 11.27 0.95 -18.53
C MET A 120 10.57 1.88 -19.54
N TYR A 121 9.24 1.88 -19.57
CA TYR A 121 8.49 2.78 -20.47
C TYR A 121 8.69 4.24 -20.11
N ILE A 122 8.69 4.59 -18.82
CA ILE A 122 8.95 5.96 -18.36
C ILE A 122 10.36 6.41 -18.78
N GLY A 123 11.37 5.58 -18.55
CA GLY A 123 12.75 5.87 -18.93
C GLY A 123 12.91 6.02 -20.44
N LYS A 124 12.40 5.05 -21.23
CA LYS A 124 12.50 5.09 -22.69
C LYS A 124 11.81 6.33 -23.25
N TRP A 125 10.50 6.47 -23.02
CA TRP A 125 9.72 7.54 -23.62
C TRP A 125 10.07 8.91 -23.05
N GLY A 126 10.42 9.00 -21.77
CA GLY A 126 10.88 10.25 -21.16
C GLY A 126 12.13 10.79 -21.85
N THR A 127 13.17 9.96 -21.98
CA THR A 127 14.40 10.36 -22.68
C THR A 127 14.17 10.59 -24.16
N TYR A 128 13.33 9.76 -24.81
CA TYR A 128 13.01 9.89 -26.23
C TYR A 128 12.32 11.23 -26.54
N ILE A 129 11.29 11.59 -25.75
CA ILE A 129 10.56 12.87 -25.90
C ILE A 129 11.49 14.06 -25.68
N ILE A 130 12.38 14.02 -24.69
CA ILE A 130 13.34 15.09 -24.44
C ILE A 130 14.32 15.23 -25.60
N GLY A 131 14.88 14.11 -26.08
CA GLY A 131 15.84 14.10 -27.20
C GLY A 131 15.25 14.66 -28.49
N HIS A 132 14.13 14.09 -28.95
CA HIS A 132 13.48 14.56 -30.18
C HIS A 132 12.85 15.96 -30.01
N GLY A 133 12.31 16.26 -28.83
CA GLY A 133 11.79 17.60 -28.51
C GLY A 133 12.85 18.68 -28.66
N ALA A 134 14.08 18.42 -28.21
CA ALA A 134 15.20 19.34 -28.38
C ALA A 134 15.56 19.56 -29.87
N ILE A 135 15.53 18.50 -30.69
CA ILE A 135 15.74 18.60 -32.14
C ILE A 135 14.67 19.48 -32.79
N VAL A 136 13.39 19.27 -32.45
CA VAL A 136 12.27 20.06 -32.99
C VAL A 136 12.44 21.54 -32.64
N VAL A 137 12.77 21.85 -31.37
CA VAL A 137 12.98 23.24 -30.92
C VAL A 137 14.16 23.88 -31.65
N ALA A 138 15.31 23.19 -31.73
CA ALA A 138 16.49 23.72 -32.43
C ALA A 138 16.22 23.95 -33.93
N SER A 139 15.49 23.03 -34.56
CA SER A 139 15.10 23.14 -35.97
C SER A 139 14.15 24.32 -36.19
N ALA A 140 13.21 24.57 -35.28
CA ALA A 140 12.26 25.67 -35.36
C ALA A 140 12.96 27.04 -35.39
N LEU A 141 14.11 27.17 -34.71
CA LEU A 141 14.92 28.39 -34.70
C LEU A 141 15.58 28.69 -36.06
N THR A 142 15.55 27.77 -37.02
CA THR A 142 16.11 27.97 -38.37
C THR A 142 15.10 28.47 -39.40
N GLY A 143 13.83 28.69 -39.01
CA GLY A 143 12.80 29.26 -39.87
C GLY A 143 12.54 28.41 -41.12
N PRO A 144 12.62 28.95 -42.35
CA PRO A 144 12.42 28.18 -43.58
C PRO A 144 13.34 26.96 -43.75
N GLY A 145 14.50 26.96 -43.06
CA GLY A 145 15.43 25.83 -43.04
C GLY A 145 14.99 24.66 -42.16
N PHE A 146 13.85 24.74 -41.47
CA PHE A 146 13.37 23.77 -40.48
C PHE A 146 13.56 22.32 -40.89
N LEU A 147 13.06 21.93 -42.08
CA LEU A 147 13.08 20.53 -42.53
C LEU A 147 14.51 20.03 -42.78
N ALA A 148 15.39 20.87 -43.30
CA ALA A 148 16.79 20.51 -43.54
C ALA A 148 17.55 20.35 -42.23
N THR A 149 17.36 21.28 -41.29
CA THR A 149 17.95 21.21 -39.95
C THR A 149 17.44 20.00 -39.17
N PHE A 150 16.14 19.76 -39.20
CA PHE A 150 15.50 18.62 -38.55
C PHE A 150 16.06 17.30 -39.08
N ALA A 151 16.06 17.09 -40.40
CA ALA A 151 16.60 15.88 -41.01
C ALA A 151 18.09 15.66 -40.68
N SER A 152 18.89 16.73 -40.70
CA SER A 152 20.32 16.65 -40.35
C SER A 152 20.53 16.29 -38.88
N LEU A 153 19.80 16.92 -37.96
CA LEU A 153 19.92 16.67 -36.52
C LEU A 153 19.39 15.28 -36.16
N GLU A 154 18.26 14.86 -36.73
CA GLU A 154 17.74 13.50 -36.58
C GLU A 154 18.77 12.46 -37.04
N ALA A 155 19.36 12.64 -38.23
CA ALA A 155 20.37 11.70 -38.73
C ALA A 155 21.61 11.60 -37.82
N GLN A 156 22.01 12.70 -37.19
CA GLN A 156 23.19 12.73 -36.31
C GLN A 156 22.90 12.20 -34.91
N PHE A 157 21.74 12.54 -34.34
CA PHE A 157 21.44 12.31 -32.93
C PHE A 157 20.51 11.13 -32.67
N LEU A 158 19.76 10.62 -33.67
CA LEU A 158 18.86 9.48 -33.48
C LEU A 158 19.57 8.26 -32.86
N PRO A 159 20.77 7.83 -33.30
CA PRO A 159 21.45 6.69 -32.67
C PRO A 159 21.79 6.93 -31.19
N VAL A 160 22.18 8.18 -30.85
CA VAL A 160 22.54 8.55 -29.47
C VAL A 160 21.30 8.66 -28.59
N ILE A 161 20.21 9.23 -29.10
CA ILE A 161 18.92 9.32 -28.40
C ILE A 161 18.37 7.91 -28.13
N GLU A 162 18.40 7.02 -29.11
CA GLU A 162 17.95 5.64 -28.95
C GLU A 162 18.79 4.91 -27.89
N ALA A 163 20.13 5.01 -27.96
CA ALA A 163 21.03 4.40 -26.97
C ALA A 163 20.82 4.95 -25.55
N ALA A 164 20.69 6.28 -25.42
CA ALA A 164 20.42 6.93 -24.14
C ALA A 164 19.05 6.53 -23.58
N SER A 165 18.02 6.46 -24.42
CA SER A 165 16.67 6.07 -24.00
C SER A 165 16.61 4.61 -23.54
N ASN A 166 17.35 3.70 -24.18
CA ASN A 166 17.43 2.31 -23.74
C ASN A 166 18.18 2.17 -22.41
N THR A 167 19.23 2.97 -22.20
CA THR A 167 19.94 3.03 -20.91
C THR A 167 19.03 3.56 -19.81
N ALA A 168 18.31 4.65 -20.08
CA ALA A 168 17.33 5.22 -19.16
C ALA A 168 16.19 4.23 -18.85
N ALA A 169 15.73 3.49 -19.85
CA ALA A 169 14.72 2.45 -19.69
C ALA A 169 15.18 1.36 -18.71
N VAL A 170 16.39 0.83 -18.87
CA VAL A 170 16.93 -0.17 -17.93
C VAL A 170 17.08 0.42 -16.53
N GLY A 171 17.70 1.61 -16.41
CA GLY A 171 17.93 2.25 -15.12
C GLY A 171 16.63 2.55 -14.37
N MET A 172 15.64 3.13 -15.05
CA MET A 172 14.33 3.42 -14.46
C MET A 172 13.52 2.16 -14.18
N GLY A 173 13.61 1.14 -15.04
CA GLY A 173 13.00 -0.17 -14.80
C GLY A 173 13.49 -0.77 -13.47
N ILE A 174 14.81 -0.79 -13.27
CA ILE A 174 15.41 -1.25 -12.00
C ILE A 174 14.96 -0.38 -10.83
N ALA A 175 15.06 0.94 -10.95
CA ALA A 175 14.74 1.86 -9.86
C ALA A 175 13.28 1.75 -9.42
N VAL A 176 12.35 1.73 -10.37
CA VAL A 176 10.92 1.58 -10.07
C VAL A 176 10.64 0.18 -9.53
N ALA A 177 11.27 -0.87 -10.06
CA ALA A 177 11.12 -2.20 -9.52
C ALA A 177 11.54 -2.26 -8.03
N VAL A 178 12.72 -1.73 -7.69
CA VAL A 178 13.19 -1.69 -6.30
C VAL A 178 12.26 -0.85 -5.42
N ALA A 179 11.86 0.34 -5.88
CA ALA A 179 11.03 1.26 -5.11
C ALA A 179 9.66 0.69 -4.75
N THR A 180 9.18 -0.26 -5.55
CA THR A 180 7.84 -0.81 -5.39
C THR A 180 7.82 -2.17 -4.67
N GLY A 181 8.96 -2.86 -4.62
CA GLY A 181 9.19 -4.02 -3.73
C GLY A 181 8.76 -5.38 -4.30
N PRO A 182 9.17 -6.49 -3.67
CA PRO A 182 8.81 -7.83 -4.16
C PRO A 182 7.30 -8.08 -4.09
N VAL A 183 6.76 -8.75 -5.11
CA VAL A 183 5.35 -9.21 -5.19
C VAL A 183 5.13 -10.43 -4.29
#